data_AF-A0A1V3XAB0-F1
#
_entry.id   AF-A0A1V3XAB0-F1
#
_cell.length_a   1.000
_cell.length_b   1.000
_cell.length_c   1.000
_cell.angle_alpha   90.00
_cell.angle_beta   90.00
_cell.angle_gamma   90.00
#
_symmetry.space_group_name_H-M   'P 1'
#
loop_
_entity.id
_entity.type
_entity.pdbx_description
1 polymer ?
#
loop_
_entity_poly.entity_id
_entity_poly.type
_entity_poly.pdbx_seq_one_letter_code
_entity_poly.pdbx_strand_id
1 'polypeptide(L)' 'MAVDHNGGVYVTDLNNNRVLKLAAGSNTPSTLPFTDLNFPYGVAVDNAGNVYVTDFHKRVVKLSTN' A
#
# COMPACT_ATOMS: atom_id res chain seq x y z
N MET A 1 6.53 4.59 2.92
CA MET A 1 5.44 5.44 2.41
C MET A 1 5.68 5.69 0.93
N ALA A 2 4.62 5.79 0.14
CA ALA A 2 4.68 6.18 -1.27
C ALA A 2 3.55 7.18 -1.58
N VAL A 3 3.66 7.88 -2.71
CA VAL A 3 2.65 8.83 -3.21
C VAL A 3 2.40 8.53 -4.69
N ASP A 4 1.13 8.43 -5.11
CA ASP A 4 0.76 8.27 -6.53
C ASP A 4 0.73 9.61 -7.27
N HIS A 5 0.55 9.58 -8.60
CA HIS A 5 0.52 10.79 -9.43
C HIS A 5 -0.68 11.72 -9.13
N ASN A 6 -1.70 11.21 -8.44
CA ASN A 6 -2.88 11.96 -8.01
C ASN A 6 -2.71 12.53 -6.57
N GLY A 7 -1.54 12.35 -5.95
CA GLY A 7 -1.25 12.79 -4.58
C GLY A 7 -1.80 11.86 -3.50
N GLY A 8 -2.30 10.67 -3.85
CA GLY A 8 -2.73 9.67 -2.89
C GLY A 8 -1.53 9.09 -2.14
N VAL A 9 -1.58 9.08 -0.80
CA VAL A 9 -0.51 8.60 0.07
C VAL A 9 -0.75 7.16 0.47
N TYR A 10 0.28 6.32 0.40
CA TYR A 10 0.24 4.90 0.73
C TYR A 10 1.20 4.62 1.89
N VAL A 11 0.71 3.96 2.93
CA VAL A 11 1.49 3.61 4.12
C VAL A 11 1.29 2.16 4.51
N THR A 12 2.38 1.51 4.90
CA THR A 12 2.34 0.19 5.55
C THR A 12 2.02 0.39 7.02
N ASP A 13 0.96 -0.26 7.49
CA ASP A 13 0.57 -0.29 8.90
C ASP A 13 1.06 -1.61 9.50
N LEU A 14 2.35 -1.63 9.83
CA LEU A 14 3.17 -2.83 10.06
C LEU A 14 2.54 -3.78 11.09
N ASN A 15 2.15 -3.28 12.26
CA ASN A 15 1.61 -4.11 13.34
C ASN A 15 0.17 -4.59 13.07
N ASN A 16 -0.52 -3.96 12.14
CA ASN A 16 -1.89 -4.35 11.74
C ASN A 16 -1.91 -5.16 10.44
N ASN A 17 -0.74 -5.56 9.90
CA ASN A 17 -0.61 -6.40 8.71
C ASN A 17 -1.41 -5.89 7.49
N ARG A 18 -1.44 -4.57 7.27
CA ARG A 18 -2.23 -3.97 6.19
C ARG A 18 -1.50 -2.80 5.51
N VAL A 19 -2.02 -2.39 4.37
CA VAL A 19 -1.62 -1.15 3.70
C VAL A 19 -2.83 -0.22 3.63
N LEU A 20 -2.60 1.04 3.97
CA LEU A 20 -3.61 2.08 3.90
C LEU A 20 -3.30 3.01 2.73
N LYS A 21 -4.36 3.47 2.05
CA LYS A 21 -4.33 4.60 1.13
C LYS A 21 -5.09 5.77 1.75
N LEU A 22 -4.50 6.95 1.74
CA LEU A 22 -5.17 8.22 2.00
C LEU A 22 -5.27 8.98 0.68
N ALA A 23 -6.48 9.15 0.15
CA ALA A 23 -6.69 9.93 -1.06
C ALA A 23 -6.32 11.40 -0.83
N ALA A 24 -5.84 12.09 -1.87
CA ALA A 24 -5.53 13.52 -1.79
C ALA A 24 -6.77 14.31 -1.33
N GLY A 25 -6.58 15.18 -0.34
CA GLY A 25 -7.67 15.97 0.27
C GLY A 25 -8.61 15.19 1.20
N SER A 26 -8.42 13.88 1.39
CA SER A 26 -9.18 13.09 2.35
C SER A 26 -8.55 13.12 3.74
N ASN A 27 -9.39 12.99 4.77
CA ASN A 27 -8.97 12.72 6.16
C ASN A 27 -9.29 11.28 6.59
N THR A 28 -9.84 10.46 5.69
CA THR A 28 -10.25 9.09 5.98
C THR A 28 -9.45 8.11 5.11
N PRO A 29 -8.59 7.29 5.72
CA PRO A 29 -7.84 6.27 4.97
C PRO A 29 -8.72 5.06 4.64
N SER A 30 -8.44 4.44 3.49
CA SER A 30 -9.02 3.16 3.08
C SER A 30 -7.96 2.05 3.17
N THR A 31 -8.35 0.86 3.62
CA THR A 31 -7.47 -0.31 3.59
C THR A 31 -7.44 -0.90 2.18
N LEU A 32 -6.24 -1.18 1.67
CA LEU A 32 -6.06 -1.88 0.41
C LEU A 32 -6.29 -3.38 0.58
N PRO A 33 -6.91 -4.06 -0.39
CA PRO A 33 -7.33 -5.46 -0.29
C PRO A 33 -6.18 -6.46 -0.49
N PHE A 34 -5.02 -6.21 0.12
CA PHE A 34 -3.99 -7.23 0.24
C PHE A 34 -4.45 -8.31 1.22
N THR A 35 -4.13 -9.56 0.90
CA THR A 35 -4.30 -10.70 1.79
C THR A 35 -2.93 -11.23 2.20
N ASP A 36 -2.86 -11.91 3.35
CA ASP A 36 -1.67 -12.65 3.79
C ASP A 36 -0.39 -11.79 3.96
N LEU A 37 -0.51 -10.49 4.27
CA LEU A 37 0.65 -9.68 4.63
C LEU A 37 1.18 -10.05 6.02
N ASN A 38 2.49 -10.05 6.17
CA ASN A 38 3.15 -10.23 7.47
C ASN A 38 4.14 -9.09 7.74
N PHE A 39 3.82 -8.23 8.70
CA PHE A 39 4.64 -7.07 9.09
C PHE A 39 5.13 -6.25 7.88
N PRO A 40 4.24 -5.76 7.00
CA PRO A 40 4.68 -5.04 5.80
C PRO A 40 5.53 -3.82 6.17
N TYR A 41 6.64 -3.61 5.46
CA TYR A 41 7.63 -2.56 5.79
C TYR A 41 8.02 -1.66 4.62
N GLY A 42 7.73 -2.06 3.38
CA GLY A 42 7.97 -1.26 2.19
C GLY A 42 6.71 -1.17 1.34
N VAL A 43 6.50 0.00 0.71
CA VAL A 43 5.42 0.19 -0.27
C VAL A 43 5.90 1.11 -1.38
N ALA A 44 5.57 0.77 -2.62
CA ALA A 44 5.74 1.58 -3.81
C ALA A 44 4.47 1.54 -4.67
N VAL A 45 4.25 2.58 -5.47
CA VAL A 45 3.14 2.68 -6.42
C VAL A 45 3.69 3.09 -7.77
N ASP A 46 3.25 2.43 -8.84
CA ASP A 46 3.63 2.79 -10.22
C ASP A 46 2.63 3.75 -10.89
N ASN A 47 2.97 4.24 -12.08
CA ASN A 47 2.11 5.18 -12.82
C ASN A 47 0.78 4.58 -13.28
N ALA A 48 0.67 3.25 -13.36
CA ALA A 48 -0.60 2.58 -13.64
C ALA A 48 -1.48 2.45 -12.38
N GLY A 49 -0.92 2.75 -11.20
CA GLY A 49 -1.60 2.65 -9.91
C GLY A 49 -1.43 1.29 -9.23
N ASN A 50 -0.61 0.39 -9.78
CA ASN A 50 -0.31 -0.86 -9.09
C ASN A 50 0.50 -0.59 -7.83
N VAL A 51 0.21 -1.33 -6.76
CA VAL A 51 0.87 -1.19 -5.47
C VAL A 51 1.73 -2.41 -5.19
N TYR A 52 2.99 -2.18 -4.81
CA TYR A 52 3.96 -3.21 -4.50
C TYR A 52 4.35 -3.10 -3.04
N VAL A 53 4.34 -4.22 -2.31
CA VAL A 53 4.57 -4.26 -0.86
C VAL A 53 5.63 -5.32 -0.54
N THR A 54 6.62 -4.96 0.28
CA THR A 54 7.56 -5.92 0.86
C THR A 54 7.12 -6.27 2.29
N ASP A 55 7.16 -7.56 2.61
CA ASP A 55 6.73 -8.11 3.90
C ASP A 55 7.80 -9.06 4.50
N PHE A 56 7.61 -9.48 5.75
CA PHE A 56 8.57 -10.32 6.49
C PHE A 56 8.60 -11.78 6.04
N HIS A 57 7.72 -12.18 5.12
CA HIS A 57 7.86 -13.42 4.37
C HIS A 57 8.98 -13.34 3.31
N LYS A 58 9.72 -12.22 3.22
CA LYS A 58 10.83 -11.99 2.29
C LYS A 58 10.39 -12.02 0.82
N ARG A 59 9.21 -11.48 0.53
CA ARG A 59 8.63 -11.40 -0.81
C ARG A 59 8.17 -9.99 -1.16
N VAL A 60 7.85 -9.80 -2.43
CA VAL A 60 7.10 -8.65 -2.93
C VAL A 60 5.71 -9.13 -3.34
N VAL A 61 4.66 -8.48 -2.83
CA VAL A 61 3.27 -8.73 -3.22
C VAL A 61 2.78 -7.55 -4.04
N LYS A 62 2.11 -7.83 -5.15
CA LYS A 62 1.53 -6.82 -6.05
C LYS A 62 0.01 -6.82 -5.91
N LEU A 63 -0.58 -5.65 -5.74
CA LEU A 63 -1.99 -5.40 -5.98
C LEU A 63 -2.11 -4.63 -7.29
N SER A 64 -2.69 -5.25 -8.31
CA SER A 64 -2.91 -4.60 -9.59
C SER A 64 -4.19 -3.77 -9.56
N THR A 65 -4.17 -2.64 -10.26
CA THR A 65 -5.40 -1.94 -10.65
C THR A 65 -6.04 -2.70 -11.80
N ASN A 66 -7.32 -3.04 -11.67
CA ASN A 66 -8.11 -3.57 -12.78
C ASN A 66 -8.36 -2.52 -13.86
#